data_AF-K0VIB4-F1
#
_entry.id   AF-K0VIB4-F1
#
_cell.length_a   1.000
_cell.length_b   1.000
_cell.length_c   1.000
_cell.angle_alpha   90.00
_cell.angle_beta   90.00
_cell.angle_gamma   90.00
#
_symmetry.space_group_name_H-M   'P 1'
#
loop_
_entity.id
_entity.type
_entity.pdbx_description
1 polymer ?
#
loop_
_entity_poly.entity_id
_entity_poly.type
_entity_poly.pdbx_seq_one_letter_code
_entity_poly.pdbx_strand_id
1 'polypeptide(L)'
;MATITYVRTIKYVAEILGEDPELLRAIISNDDNLTYGSIISVYNGEDESITALTDDGMEELEQMLSYARRSPDEWNDFLDCFVDDEELVARFKAKSPR
;
A
#
# COMPACT_ATOMS: atom_id res chain seq x y z
N MET A 1 -27.93 3.81 -1.37
CA MET A 1 -27.97 4.88 -2.39
C MET A 1 -26.75 4.66 -3.29
N ALA A 2 -26.86 4.78 -4.61
CA ALA A 2 -25.67 4.64 -5.44
C ALA A 2 -24.73 5.82 -5.17
N THR A 3 -23.52 5.53 -4.70
CA THR A 3 -22.46 6.50 -4.45
C THR A 3 -21.42 6.37 -5.55
N ILE A 4 -20.89 7.49 -6.02
CA ILE A 4 -19.74 7.49 -6.92
C ILE A 4 -18.52 7.05 -6.11
N THR A 5 -17.85 5.99 -6.54
CA THR A 5 -16.58 5.54 -5.97
C THR A 5 -15.44 6.10 -6.82
N TYR A 6 -14.51 6.82 -6.18
CA TYR A 6 -13.27 7.23 -6.83
C TYR A 6 -12.19 6.19 -6.57
N VAL A 7 -11.29 6.05 -7.54
CA VAL A 7 -10.10 5.21 -7.42
C VAL A 7 -8.86 6.03 -7.77
N ARG A 8 -7.74 5.76 -7.10
CA ARG A 8 -6.46 6.44 -7.31
C ARG A 8 -5.37 5.42 -7.59
N THR A 9 -4.59 5.66 -8.64
CA THR A 9 -3.44 4.80 -8.96
C THR A 9 -2.40 4.87 -7.85
N ILE A 10 -1.63 3.79 -7.67
CA ILE A 10 -0.65 3.70 -6.57
C ILE A 10 0.36 4.85 -6.57
N LYS A 11 0.76 5.32 -7.75
CA LYS A 11 1.64 6.49 -7.85
C LYS A 11 1.03 7.72 -7.19
N TYR A 12 -0.25 8.00 -7.44
CA TYR A 12 -0.92 9.16 -6.86
C TYR A 12 -1.21 8.98 -5.37
N VAL A 13 -1.53 7.76 -4.93
CA VAL A 13 -1.65 7.45 -3.49
C VAL A 13 -0.32 7.69 -2.76
N ALA A 14 0.79 7.23 -3.31
CA ALA A 14 2.13 7.46 -2.76
C ALA A 14 2.44 8.96 -2.63
N GLU A 15 2.08 9.77 -3.62
CA GLU A 15 2.22 11.23 -3.56
C GLU A 15 1.39 11.86 -2.43
N ILE A 16 0.15 11.39 -2.23
CA ILE A 16 -0.75 11.88 -1.16
C ILE A 16 -0.20 11.50 0.23
N LEU A 17 0.20 10.25 0.42
CA LEU A 17 0.69 9.74 1.70
C LEU A 17 2.15 10.13 1.98
N GLY A 18 2.86 10.62 0.97
CA GLY A 18 4.29 10.93 1.06
C GLY A 18 5.15 9.68 1.24
N GLU A 19 4.72 8.56 0.67
CA GLU A 19 5.36 7.25 0.79
C GLU A 19 6.08 6.84 -0.50
N ASP A 20 6.94 5.83 -0.38
CA ASP A 20 7.60 5.21 -1.53
C ASP A 20 6.57 4.38 -2.32
N PRO A 21 6.33 4.64 -3.61
CA PRO A 21 5.37 3.86 -4.40
C PRO A 21 5.73 2.37 -4.47
N GLU A 22 7.01 2.01 -4.36
CA GLU A 22 7.45 0.62 -4.32
C GLU A 22 7.08 -0.06 -3.01
N LEU A 23 7.11 0.67 -1.89
CA LEU A 23 6.62 0.17 -0.59
C LEU A 23 5.12 -0.14 -0.69
N LEU A 24 4.33 0.80 -1.22
CA LEU A 24 2.89 0.59 -1.31
C LEU A 24 2.55 -0.59 -2.22
N ARG A 25 3.23 -0.72 -3.37
CA ARG A 25 3.09 -1.88 -4.26
C ARG A 25 3.43 -3.19 -3.56
N ALA A 26 4.48 -3.21 -2.75
CA ALA A 26 4.90 -4.42 -2.04
C ALA A 26 3.83 -4.84 -1.01
N ILE A 27 3.26 -3.89 -0.27
CA ILE A 27 2.16 -4.14 0.68
C ILE A 27 0.94 -4.69 -0.04
N ILE A 28 0.50 -4.06 -1.13
CA ILE A 28 -0.74 -4.44 -1.82
C ILE A 28 -0.54 -5.57 -2.85
N SER A 29 0.67 -6.13 -2.95
CA SER A 29 0.94 -7.31 -3.78
C SER A 29 0.28 -8.57 -3.22
N ASN A 30 0.01 -8.58 -1.92
CA ASN A 30 -0.85 -9.55 -1.27
C ASN A 30 -2.22 -8.88 -1.04
N ASP A 31 -3.24 -9.34 -1.75
CA ASP A 31 -4.57 -8.74 -1.70
C ASP A 31 -5.31 -8.96 -0.36
N ASP A 32 -4.89 -9.94 0.44
CA ASP A 32 -5.42 -10.17 1.80
C ASP A 32 -4.95 -9.11 2.81
N ASN A 33 -3.99 -8.25 2.45
CA ASN A 33 -3.49 -7.20 3.34
C ASN A 33 -4.48 -6.04 3.51
N LEU A 34 -5.45 -5.91 2.61
CA LEU A 34 -6.49 -4.87 2.66
C LEU A 34 -7.88 -5.47 2.60
N THR A 35 -8.88 -4.69 3.00
CA THR A 35 -10.27 -5.09 2.95
C THR A 35 -10.71 -5.38 1.50
N TYR A 36 -11.60 -6.37 1.33
CA TYR A 36 -12.11 -6.73 0.01
C TYR A 36 -12.76 -5.53 -0.70
N GLY A 37 -12.32 -5.29 -1.94
CA GLY A 37 -12.75 -4.14 -2.74
C GLY A 37 -11.90 -2.89 -2.56
N SER A 38 -10.88 -2.91 -1.68
CA SER A 38 -9.91 -1.82 -1.54
C SER A 38 -8.95 -1.72 -2.74
N ILE A 39 -8.56 -2.85 -3.31
CA ILE A 39 -7.64 -2.95 -4.45
C ILE A 39 -8.40 -3.17 -5.76
N ILE A 40 -8.14 -2.32 -6.76
CA ILE A 40 -8.77 -2.34 -8.07
C ILE A 40 -7.71 -2.53 -9.16
N SER A 41 -7.79 -3.64 -9.88
CA SER A 41 -6.95 -3.88 -11.06
C SER A 41 -7.68 -3.46 -12.33
N VAL A 42 -7.10 -2.48 -13.05
CA VAL A 42 -7.66 -1.94 -14.29
C VAL A 42 -6.88 -2.48 -15.49
N TYR A 43 -7.57 -3.25 -16.34
CA TYR A 43 -7.03 -3.77 -17.58
C TYR A 43 -7.38 -2.84 -18.74
N ASN A 44 -6.37 -2.26 -19.38
CA ASN A 44 -6.51 -1.34 -20.52
C ASN A 44 -6.22 -2.03 -21.88
N GLY A 45 -6.02 -3.34 -21.89
CA GLY A 45 -5.63 -4.13 -23.07
C GLY A 45 -4.13 -4.32 -23.24
N GLU A 46 -3.29 -3.77 -22.34
CA GLU A 46 -1.88 -4.11 -22.21
C GLU A 46 -1.69 -5.37 -21.34
N ASP A 47 -0.49 -5.94 -21.39
CA ASP A 47 -0.16 -7.17 -20.63
C ASP A 47 -0.13 -6.95 -19.11
N GLU A 48 0.15 -5.71 -18.67
CA GLU A 48 0.21 -5.34 -17.26
C GLU A 48 -1.03 -4.52 -16.87
N SER A 49 -1.67 -4.89 -15.75
CA SER A 49 -2.81 -4.14 -15.22
C SER A 49 -2.34 -2.92 -14.43
N ILE A 50 -3.13 -1.84 -14.45
CA ILE A 50 -2.92 -0.69 -13.59
C ILE A 50 -3.60 -0.96 -12.24
N THR A 51 -2.82 -1.01 -11.17
CA THR A 51 -3.37 -1.12 -9.81
C THR A 51 -3.75 0.24 -9.24
N ALA A 52 -4.95 0.31 -8.67
CA ALA A 52 -5.52 1.48 -8.01
C ALA A 52 -6.16 1.09 -6.68
N LEU A 53 -6.33 2.07 -5.79
CA LEU A 53 -7.03 1.92 -4.52
C LEU A 53 -8.30 2.76 -4.50
N THR A 54 -9.34 2.26 -3.82
CA THR A 54 -10.50 3.07 -3.46
C THR A 54 -10.14 4.12 -2.40
N ASP A 55 -11.06 5.06 -2.13
CA ASP A 55 -10.95 5.97 -0.99
C ASP A 55 -10.74 5.18 0.32
N ASP A 56 -11.58 4.18 0.58
CA ASP A 56 -11.51 3.34 1.80
C ASP A 56 -10.18 2.57 1.89
N GLY A 57 -9.70 2.00 0.79
CA GLY A 57 -8.43 1.28 0.76
C GLY A 57 -7.21 2.18 1.01
N MET A 58 -7.29 3.44 0.57
CA MET A 58 -6.25 4.44 0.86
C MET A 58 -6.27 4.82 2.34
N GLU A 59 -7.44 5.03 2.94
CA GLU A 59 -7.58 5.34 4.37
C GLU A 59 -7.13 4.17 5.27
N GLU A 60 -7.43 2.93 4.86
CA GLU A 60 -6.94 1.72 5.53
C GLU A 60 -5.41 1.65 5.52
N LEU A 61 -4.80 1.86 4.35
CA LEU A 61 -3.35 1.87 4.17
C LEU A 61 -2.67 2.99 4.98
N GLU A 62 -3.25 4.20 4.99
CA GLU A 62 -2.76 5.32 5.80
C GLU A 62 -2.77 4.99 7.30
N GLN A 63 -3.84 4.36 7.80
CA GLN A 63 -3.95 3.96 9.20
C GLN A 63 -2.93 2.89 9.58
N MET A 64 -2.75 1.88 8.72
CA MET A 64 -1.75 0.82 8.89
C MET A 64 -0.33 1.41 9.00
N LEU A 65 0.02 2.30 8.06
CA LEU A 65 1.32 2.97 8.06
C LEU A 65 1.50 3.86 9.29
N SER A 66 0.48 4.64 9.65
CA SER A 66 0.50 5.49 10.85
C SER A 66 0.72 4.68 12.13
N TYR A 67 0.12 3.49 12.23
CA TYR A 67 0.37 2.57 13.33
C TYR A 67 1.82 2.05 13.33
N ALA A 68 2.30 1.57 12.19
CA ALA A 68 3.65 1.02 12.04
C ALA A 68 4.75 2.05 12.34
N ARG A 69 4.54 3.33 12.02
CA ARG A 69 5.53 4.40 12.21
C ARG A 69 5.71 4.87 13.65
N ARG A 70 4.95 4.33 14.61
CA ARG A 70 5.03 4.72 16.03
C ARG A 70 6.36 4.37 16.68
N SER A 71 7.03 3.32 16.23
CA SER A 71 8.36 2.93 16.72
C SER A 71 9.13 2.13 15.65
N PRO A 72 10.48 2.07 15.74
CA PRO A 72 11.27 1.24 14.84
C PRO A 72 10.92 -0.25 14.92
N ASP A 73 10.56 -0.75 16.10
CA ASP A 73 10.16 -2.15 16.28
C ASP A 73 8.82 -2.43 15.60
N GLU A 74 7.80 -1.58 15.79
CA GLU A 74 6.52 -1.71 15.08
C GLU A 74 6.67 -1.56 13.56
N TRP A 75 7.60 -0.72 13.10
CA TRP A 75 7.91 -0.59 11.68
C TRP A 75 8.53 -1.89 11.12
N ASN A 76 9.45 -2.49 11.87
CA ASN A 76 10.10 -3.72 11.46
C ASN A 76 9.12 -4.90 11.43
N ASP A 77 8.30 -5.04 12.48
CA ASP A 77 7.26 -6.07 12.58
C ASP A 77 6.21 -5.90 11.47
N PHE A 78 5.81 -4.67 11.18
CA PHE A 78 4.90 -4.37 10.08
C PHE A 78 5.46 -4.84 8.73
N LEU A 79 6.71 -4.51 8.42
CA LEU A 79 7.33 -4.95 7.17
C LEU A 79 7.40 -6.48 7.07
N ASP A 80 7.74 -7.17 8.16
CA ASP A 80 7.79 -8.64 8.18
C ASP A 80 6.40 -9.30 8.01
N CYS A 81 5.34 -8.61 8.42
CA CYS A 81 3.97 -9.13 8.31
C CYS A 81 3.29 -8.82 6.97
N PHE A 82 3.59 -7.67 6.37
CA PHE A 82 2.82 -7.13 5.23
C PHE A 82 3.61 -7.07 3.92
N VAL A 83 4.91 -7.36 3.92
CA VAL A 83 5.72 -7.38 2.70
C VAL A 83 6.40 -8.74 2.54
N ASP A 84 6.02 -9.47 1.48
CA ASP A 84 6.53 -10.81 1.22
C ASP A 84 7.98 -10.83 0.67
N ASP A 85 8.43 -9.73 0.06
CA ASP A 85 9.76 -9.63 -0.53
C ASP A 85 10.81 -9.27 0.53
N GLU A 86 11.63 -10.26 0.89
CA GLU A 86 12.70 -10.13 1.90
C GLU A 86 13.75 -9.05 1.55
N GLU A 87 14.05 -8.85 0.26
CA GLU A 87 15.01 -7.83 -0.18
C GLU A 87 14.44 -6.43 0.03
N LEU A 88 13.15 -6.25 -0.31
CA LEU A 88 12.44 -5.00 -0.06
C LEU A 88 12.30 -4.73 1.44
N VAL A 89 11.96 -5.74 2.25
CA VAL A 89 11.92 -5.63 3.71
C VAL A 89 13.25 -5.11 4.25
N ALA A 90 14.37 -5.77 3.91
CA ALA A 90 15.69 -5.36 4.39
C ALA A 90 16.03 -3.91 3.99
N ARG A 91 15.70 -3.54 2.75
CA ARG A 91 15.92 -2.18 2.22
C ARG A 91 15.07 -1.13 2.93
N PHE A 92 13.82 -1.43 3.25
CA PHE A 92 12.92 -0.50 3.96
C PHE A 92 13.22 -0.41 5.46
N LYS A 93 13.71 -1.48 6.10
CA LYS A 93 14.22 -1.46 7.49
C LYS A 93 15.48 -0.60 7.63
N ALA A 94 16.34 -0.60 6.60
CA ALA A 94 17.56 0.21 6.58
C ALA A 94 17.27 1.72 6.47
N LYS A 95 16.08 2.12 5.97
CA LYS A 95 15.62 3.50 5.98
C LYS A 95 15.01 3.80 7.36
N SER A 96 15.44 4.85 8.05
CA SER A 96 14.83 5.24 9.33
C SER A 96 13.32 5.52 9.14
N PRO A 97 12.47 5.17 10.13
CA PRO A 97 11.07 5.57 10.12
C PRO A 97 10.95 7.08 9.95
N ARG A 98 10.04 7.49 9.05
CA ARG A 98 9.84 8.90 8.69
C ARG A 98 9.22 9.71 9.82
#